data_AF-A0A1B8CC54-F1
#
_entry.id   AF-A0A1B8CC54-F1
#
_cell.length_a   1.000
_cell.length_b   1.000
_cell.length_c   1.000
_cell.angle_alpha   90.00
_cell.angle_beta   90.00
_cell.angle_gamma   90.00
#
_symmetry.space_group_name_H-M   'P 1'
#
loop_
_entity.id
_entity.type
_entity.pdbx_description
1 polymer ?
#
loop_
_entity_poly.entity_id
_entity_poly.type
_entity_poly.pdbx_seq_one_letter_code
_entity_poly.pdbx_strand_id
1 'polypeptide(L)'
;MLTLFMACESGLAGTDLLPTPARPADLSVEAVDAMAKAILATPANTCWLVATGTLTNVAGLVMKYPAVVGHLKGLSIMGGAIGGGFTAAPMGKVGSTERYGNWTPYAEFNIVVDPEAAATIFDLPELAAKTTLIPLDVSHQVLANKDVIKLLHYGKKIDPSSNDTKPSVLRTMLVELLCFFAETYDKVFGLSEGPPLHDPIAVAAMFEGTQYAIPLYDHEEGQQGRRERFNVKVITEGTHAEALEGKTETGRTIATLLPPGQEGVKIPRSLDVPSFWKVIEDCLEKADAVNAGAQK
;
A
#
# COMPACT_ATOMS: atom_id res chain seq x y z
N MET A 1 0.79 -9.37 -4.56
CA MET A 1 0.26 -9.61 -3.21
C MET A 1 -0.60 -8.39 -2.91
N LEU A 2 -1.92 -8.55 -2.76
CA LEU A 2 -2.76 -7.52 -2.17
C LEU A 2 -2.71 -7.77 -0.66
N THR A 3 -2.19 -6.86 0.15
CA THR A 3 -2.39 -6.87 1.60
C THR A 3 -3.85 -6.49 1.83
N LEU A 4 -4.65 -7.53 1.92
CA LEU A 4 -6.05 -7.48 2.25
C LEU A 4 -6.16 -7.93 3.71
N PHE A 5 -6.65 -7.04 4.57
CA PHE A 5 -6.55 -7.15 6.02
C PHE A 5 -7.33 -8.35 6.58
N MET A 6 -6.67 -9.10 7.47
CA MET A 6 -7.08 -10.37 8.11
C MET A 6 -6.76 -11.62 7.29
N ALA A 7 -5.47 -11.92 7.17
CA ALA A 7 -4.98 -13.22 6.74
C ALA A 7 -5.68 -14.34 7.52
N CYS A 8 -6.54 -15.08 6.82
CA CYS A 8 -6.97 -16.41 7.25
C CYS A 8 -5.75 -17.37 7.28
N GLU A 9 -5.97 -18.63 7.66
CA GLU A 9 -4.90 -19.65 7.71
C GLU A 9 -4.11 -19.77 6.38
N SER A 10 -4.72 -19.45 5.23
CA SER A 10 -4.05 -19.44 3.92
C SER A 10 -3.40 -18.10 3.52
N GLY A 11 -3.63 -17.02 4.26
CA GLY A 11 -3.18 -15.66 3.91
C GLY A 11 -3.99 -14.96 2.81
N LEU A 12 -4.86 -15.67 2.09
CA LEU A 12 -5.74 -15.15 1.04
C LEU A 12 -7.11 -15.85 1.14
N ALA A 13 -8.00 -15.32 1.99
CA ALA A 13 -9.38 -15.80 2.07
C ALA A 13 -10.28 -15.05 1.10
N GLY A 14 -11.44 -15.65 0.81
CA GLY A 14 -12.52 -15.03 0.05
C GLY A 14 -12.75 -15.61 -1.33
N THR A 15 -11.85 -16.46 -1.82
CA THR A 15 -12.00 -17.09 -3.14
C THR A 15 -11.32 -18.47 -3.19
N ASP A 16 -11.94 -19.41 -3.92
CA ASP A 16 -11.37 -20.71 -4.26
C ASP A 16 -10.70 -20.71 -5.65
N LEU A 17 -10.64 -19.54 -6.31
CA LEU A 17 -10.16 -19.38 -7.68
C LEU A 17 -8.64 -19.15 -7.80
N LEU A 18 -7.91 -19.20 -6.68
CA LEU A 18 -6.46 -19.03 -6.69
C LEU A 18 -5.79 -20.13 -7.52
N PRO A 19 -4.89 -19.77 -8.45
CA PRO A 19 -4.18 -20.77 -9.24
C PRO A 19 -3.18 -21.53 -8.37
N THR A 20 -2.96 -22.81 -8.69
CA THR A 20 -1.84 -23.56 -8.11
C THR A 20 -0.52 -22.92 -8.55
N PRO A 21 0.43 -22.67 -7.63
CA PRO A 21 1.73 -22.12 -8.00
C PRO A 21 2.43 -22.97 -9.05
N ALA A 22 2.87 -22.36 -10.16
CA ALA A 22 3.53 -23.07 -11.25
C ALA A 22 4.94 -23.59 -10.88
N ARG A 23 5.53 -23.07 -9.79
CA ARG A 23 6.85 -23.45 -9.28
C ARG A 23 6.84 -23.40 -7.75
N PRO A 24 7.61 -24.27 -7.07
CA PRO A 24 7.80 -24.16 -5.63
C PRO A 24 8.59 -22.90 -5.28
N ALA A 25 8.55 -22.51 -4.00
CA ALA A 25 9.42 -21.45 -3.48
C ALA A 25 10.89 -21.87 -3.65
N ASP A 26 11.70 -20.93 -4.13
CA ASP A 26 13.15 -21.13 -4.15
C ASP A 26 13.72 -20.77 -2.78
N LEU A 27 14.15 -21.79 -2.04
CA LEU A 27 14.72 -21.67 -0.70
C LEU A 27 16.25 -21.72 -0.71
N SER A 28 16.88 -21.66 -1.90
CA SER A 28 18.34 -21.74 -2.02
C SER A 28 19.06 -20.42 -1.72
N VAL A 29 18.33 -19.30 -1.72
CA VAL A 29 18.87 -17.96 -1.44
C VAL A 29 17.93 -17.25 -0.48
N GLU A 30 18.50 -16.68 0.59
CA GLU A 30 17.77 -15.85 1.54
C GLU A 30 17.18 -14.61 0.85
N ALA A 31 15.96 -14.23 1.21
CA ALA A 31 15.22 -13.15 0.54
C ALA A 31 16.01 -11.83 0.48
N VAL A 32 16.64 -11.44 1.60
CA VAL A 32 17.46 -10.21 1.68
C VAL A 32 18.67 -10.27 0.74
N ASP A 33 19.29 -11.43 0.58
CA ASP A 33 20.45 -11.61 -0.31
C ASP A 33 20.02 -11.60 -1.78
N ALA A 34 18.86 -12.20 -2.09
CA ALA A 34 18.25 -12.13 -3.42
C ALA A 34 17.87 -10.68 -3.79
N MET A 35 17.29 -9.92 -2.85
CA MET A 35 16.97 -8.50 -3.03
C MET A 35 18.23 -7.67 -3.32
N ALA A 36 19.29 -7.83 -2.53
CA ALA A 36 20.54 -7.11 -2.72
C ALA A 36 21.16 -7.40 -4.08
N LYS A 37 21.24 -8.68 -4.46
CA LYS A 37 21.75 -9.10 -5.77
C LYS A 37 20.98 -8.47 -6.93
N ALA A 38 19.65 -8.46 -6.86
CA ALA A 38 18.80 -7.90 -7.90
C ALA A 38 18.98 -6.37 -8.02
N ILE A 39 19.01 -5.66 -6.89
CA ILE A 39 19.14 -4.19 -6.86
C ILE A 39 20.54 -3.75 -7.33
N LEU A 40 21.61 -4.40 -6.85
CA LEU A 40 22.97 -4.03 -7.23
C LEU A 40 23.29 -4.33 -8.70
N ALA A 41 22.51 -5.21 -9.34
CA ALA A 41 22.61 -5.47 -10.78
C ALA A 41 21.99 -4.37 -11.65
N THR A 42 21.20 -3.43 -11.09
CA THR A 42 20.66 -2.29 -11.84
C THR A 42 21.66 -1.14 -11.88
N PRO A 43 21.59 -0.23 -12.87
CA PRO A 43 22.33 1.03 -12.81
C PRO A 43 21.99 1.84 -11.55
N ALA A 44 22.93 2.68 -11.10
CA ALA A 44 22.72 3.57 -9.96
C ALA A 44 21.46 4.44 -10.16
N ASN A 45 20.70 4.66 -9.08
CA ASN A 45 19.50 5.50 -9.07
C ASN A 45 18.42 5.13 -10.11
N THR A 46 18.21 3.84 -10.37
CA THR A 46 17.19 3.37 -11.34
C THR A 46 16.17 2.39 -10.76
N CYS A 47 16.53 1.62 -9.73
CA CYS A 47 15.66 0.61 -9.14
C CYS A 47 14.56 1.23 -8.27
N TRP A 48 13.34 0.74 -8.37
CA TRP A 48 12.29 1.02 -7.40
C TRP A 48 12.10 -0.19 -6.49
N LEU A 49 12.12 0.03 -5.18
CA LEU A 49 11.71 -0.95 -4.19
C LEU A 49 10.30 -0.60 -3.72
N VAL A 50 9.38 -1.57 -3.74
CA VAL A 50 8.01 -1.39 -3.25
C VAL A 50 7.79 -2.39 -2.13
N ALA A 51 7.45 -1.89 -0.94
CA ALA A 51 7.19 -2.68 0.25
C ALA A 51 5.71 -2.53 0.65
N THR A 52 4.99 -3.64 0.70
CA THR A 52 3.57 -3.65 1.04
C THR A 52 3.21 -4.61 2.19
N GLY A 53 4.25 -5.14 2.85
CA GLY A 53 4.16 -5.90 4.09
C GLY A 53 5.05 -5.28 5.15
N THR A 54 5.42 -6.08 6.16
CA THR A 54 6.35 -5.63 7.21
C THR A 54 7.71 -5.22 6.63
N LEU A 55 8.35 -4.27 7.29
CA LEU A 55 9.57 -3.65 6.77
C LEU A 55 10.85 -4.39 7.16
N THR A 56 10.74 -5.54 7.81
CA THR A 56 11.84 -6.39 8.30
C THR A 56 12.88 -6.67 7.22
N ASN A 57 12.45 -7.12 6.03
CA ASN A 57 13.37 -7.42 4.93
C ASN A 57 14.04 -6.17 4.36
N VAL A 58 13.33 -5.03 4.34
CA VAL A 58 13.89 -3.76 3.83
C VAL A 58 14.92 -3.21 4.80
N ALA A 59 14.63 -3.22 6.11
CA ALA A 59 15.59 -2.83 7.14
C ALA A 59 16.82 -3.75 7.12
N GLY A 60 16.61 -5.08 7.08
CA GLY A 60 17.69 -6.05 6.96
C GLY A 60 18.55 -5.84 5.70
N LEU A 61 17.93 -5.50 4.58
CA LEU A 61 18.61 -5.19 3.32
C LEU A 61 19.53 -3.98 3.45
N VAL A 62 19.03 -2.85 3.94
CA VAL A 62 19.83 -1.61 3.98
C VAL A 62 20.92 -1.65 5.05
N MET A 63 20.68 -2.38 6.14
CA MET A 63 21.68 -2.62 7.19
C MET A 63 22.78 -3.58 6.73
N LYS A 64 22.44 -4.65 6.02
CA LYS A 64 23.42 -5.64 5.53
C LYS A 64 24.16 -5.17 4.28
N TYR A 65 23.49 -4.42 3.40
CA TYR A 65 23.99 -3.99 2.09
C TYR A 65 23.74 -2.50 1.84
N PRO A 66 24.38 -1.57 2.59
CA PRO A 66 24.11 -0.14 2.48
C PRO A 66 24.30 0.44 1.07
N ALA A 67 25.16 -0.18 0.24
CA ALA A 67 25.36 0.21 -1.15
C ALA A 67 24.07 0.19 -2.01
N VAL A 68 23.06 -0.61 -1.63
CA VAL A 68 21.78 -0.68 -2.35
C VAL A 68 21.07 0.67 -2.41
N VAL A 69 21.24 1.53 -1.40
CA VAL A 69 20.59 2.84 -1.35
C VAL A 69 21.04 3.73 -2.53
N GLY A 70 22.28 3.57 -3.01
CA GLY A 70 22.78 4.25 -4.20
C GLY A 70 22.12 3.80 -5.50
N HIS A 71 21.56 2.58 -5.54
CA HIS A 71 20.90 2.01 -6.71
C HIS A 71 19.39 2.31 -6.75
N LEU A 72 18.79 2.58 -5.59
CA LEU A 72 17.38 2.95 -5.50
C LEU A 72 17.14 4.34 -6.10
N LYS A 73 16.25 4.41 -7.09
CA LYS A 73 15.57 5.65 -7.53
C LYS A 73 14.53 6.08 -6.50
N GLY A 74 13.85 5.13 -5.88
CA GLY A 74 12.82 5.38 -4.89
C GLY A 74 12.45 4.13 -4.11
N LEU A 75 11.93 4.35 -2.90
CA LEU A 75 11.29 3.35 -2.05
C LEU A 75 9.83 3.76 -1.87
N SER A 76 8.89 2.87 -2.14
CA SER A 76 7.47 3.11 -1.91
C SER A 76 6.95 2.13 -0.88
N ILE A 77 6.30 2.62 0.17
CA ILE A 77 5.84 1.83 1.30
C ILE A 77 4.33 2.00 1.44
N MET A 78 3.58 0.89 1.47
CA MET A 78 2.24 0.89 2.06
C MET A 78 2.38 0.58 3.54
N GLY A 79 2.04 1.55 4.38
CA GLY A 79 2.08 1.38 5.82
C GLY A 79 1.95 2.69 6.57
N GLY A 80 1.63 2.58 7.85
CA GLY A 80 1.47 3.70 8.76
C GLY A 80 0.07 4.32 8.74
N ALA A 81 -0.20 5.08 9.78
CA ALA A 81 -1.37 5.92 9.94
C ALA A 81 -0.95 7.19 10.67
N ILE A 82 -1.23 8.35 10.10
CA ILE A 82 -0.83 9.65 10.64
C ILE A 82 -1.91 10.19 11.57
N GLY A 83 -3.17 10.16 11.13
CA GLY A 83 -4.32 10.62 11.91
C GLY A 83 -4.37 12.14 12.07
N GLY A 84 -5.17 12.62 13.03
CA GLY A 84 -5.23 14.04 13.38
C GLY A 84 -5.69 14.95 12.24
N GLY A 85 -6.51 14.43 11.33
CA GLY A 85 -6.96 15.19 10.14
C GLY A 85 -5.87 15.42 9.09
N PHE A 86 -4.85 14.55 9.01
CA PHE A 86 -3.79 14.66 8.01
C PHE A 86 -4.33 14.69 6.56
N THR A 87 -5.44 13.99 6.29
CA THR A 87 -6.21 14.11 5.06
C THR A 87 -7.70 14.21 5.37
N ALA A 88 -8.52 14.45 4.35
CA ALA A 88 -9.98 14.39 4.46
C ALA A 88 -10.54 12.95 4.45
N ALA A 89 -9.68 11.93 4.42
CA ALA A 89 -10.13 10.55 4.38
C ALA A 89 -10.88 10.18 5.68
N PRO A 90 -11.94 9.36 5.58
CA PRO A 90 -12.62 8.85 6.75
C PRO A 90 -11.67 7.97 7.60
N MET A 91 -11.53 8.36 8.87
CA MET A 91 -10.83 7.59 9.90
C MET A 91 -11.83 7.13 10.97
N GLY A 92 -11.53 6.01 11.63
CA GLY A 92 -12.41 5.40 12.62
C GLY A 92 -12.48 6.17 13.94
N LYS A 93 -13.38 5.74 14.82
CA LYS A 93 -13.47 6.20 16.22
C LYS A 93 -13.73 5.03 17.15
N VAL A 94 -13.18 5.09 18.37
CA VAL A 94 -13.52 4.19 19.48
C VAL A 94 -14.10 5.06 20.60
N GLY A 95 -15.42 4.98 20.81
CA GLY A 95 -16.13 5.91 21.68
C GLY A 95 -16.01 7.35 21.17
N SER A 96 -15.52 8.26 22.01
CA SER A 96 -15.25 9.66 21.64
C SER A 96 -13.82 9.92 21.13
N THR A 97 -12.97 8.89 21.06
CA THR A 97 -11.55 9.02 20.71
C THR A 97 -11.33 8.65 19.24
N GLU A 98 -10.52 9.43 18.53
CA GLU A 98 -10.11 9.13 17.16
C GLU A 98 -9.31 7.83 17.10
N ARG A 99 -9.64 6.96 16.15
CA ARG A 99 -8.89 5.75 15.83
C ARG A 99 -8.47 5.82 14.37
N TYR A 100 -7.21 6.08 14.14
CA TYR A 100 -6.64 6.10 12.79
C TYR A 100 -5.79 4.86 12.50
N GLY A 101 -5.40 4.08 13.51
CA GLY A 101 -4.79 2.76 13.31
C GLY A 101 -5.81 1.68 12.95
N ASN A 102 -5.38 0.70 12.15
CA ASN A 102 -6.21 -0.46 11.82
C ASN A 102 -5.93 -1.68 12.68
N TRP A 103 -4.73 -1.81 13.22
CA TRP A 103 -4.38 -2.92 14.09
C TRP A 103 -4.57 -2.53 15.55
N THR A 104 -3.89 -1.47 15.97
CA THR A 104 -4.07 -0.83 17.28
C THR A 104 -4.88 0.45 17.12
N PRO A 105 -5.27 1.15 18.20
CA PRO A 105 -5.91 2.45 18.07
C PRO A 105 -5.11 3.48 17.25
N TYR A 106 -3.77 3.38 17.27
CA TYR A 106 -2.86 4.40 16.71
C TYR A 106 -1.96 3.90 15.59
N ALA A 107 -1.84 2.59 15.39
CA ALA A 107 -0.87 2.01 14.46
C ALA A 107 -1.52 1.14 13.38
N GLU A 108 -0.92 1.23 12.20
CA GLU A 108 -1.19 0.37 11.07
C GLU A 108 -0.38 -0.93 11.19
N PHE A 109 -0.95 -2.04 10.71
CA PHE A 109 -0.41 -3.40 10.82
C PHE A 109 1.04 -3.57 10.36
N ASN A 110 1.39 -3.17 9.13
CA ASN A 110 2.73 -3.38 8.59
C ASN A 110 3.81 -2.71 9.46
N ILE A 111 3.50 -1.56 10.06
CA ILE A 111 4.41 -0.85 10.95
C ILE A 111 4.45 -1.49 12.35
N VAL A 112 3.31 -1.82 12.96
CA VAL A 112 3.28 -2.31 14.35
C VAL A 112 3.75 -3.75 14.52
N VAL A 113 3.79 -4.54 13.44
CA VAL A 113 4.37 -5.88 13.48
C VAL A 113 5.90 -5.85 13.60
N ASP A 114 6.56 -4.83 13.04
CA ASP A 114 8.00 -4.62 13.18
C ASP A 114 8.34 -3.12 13.21
N PRO A 115 8.05 -2.44 14.35
CA PRO A 115 8.21 -1.00 14.47
C PRO A 115 9.69 -0.57 14.46
N GLU A 116 10.61 -1.42 14.91
CA GLU A 116 12.06 -1.17 14.86
C GLU A 116 12.59 -1.18 13.42
N ALA A 117 12.15 -2.13 12.58
CA ALA A 117 12.50 -2.12 11.16
C ALA A 117 11.94 -0.89 10.45
N ALA A 118 10.71 -0.48 10.78
CA ALA A 118 10.12 0.72 10.23
C ALA A 118 10.90 1.99 10.66
N ALA A 119 11.25 2.12 11.94
CA ALA A 119 12.06 3.22 12.45
C ALA A 119 13.40 3.32 11.72
N THR A 120 14.08 2.19 11.52
CA THR A 120 15.38 2.12 10.81
C THR A 120 15.33 2.76 9.43
N ILE A 121 14.23 2.59 8.68
CA ILE A 121 14.10 3.14 7.33
C ILE A 121 13.98 4.67 7.35
N PHE A 122 13.21 5.22 8.29
CA PHE A 122 12.98 6.65 8.38
C PHE A 122 14.13 7.41 9.06
N ASP A 123 14.88 6.73 9.93
CA ASP A 123 16.07 7.28 10.60
C ASP A 123 17.29 7.39 9.66
N LEU A 124 17.26 6.74 8.49
CA LEU A 124 18.30 6.84 7.46
C LEU A 124 17.98 7.97 6.46
N PRO A 125 18.65 9.14 6.51
CA PRO A 125 18.23 10.32 5.75
C PRO A 125 18.23 10.11 4.23
N GLU A 126 19.24 9.41 3.69
CA GLU A 126 19.37 9.12 2.26
C GLU A 126 18.25 8.22 1.72
N LEU A 127 17.71 7.35 2.57
CA LEU A 127 16.60 6.47 2.22
C LEU A 127 15.27 7.19 2.44
N ALA A 128 15.11 7.90 3.55
CA ALA A 128 13.94 8.72 3.85
C ALA A 128 13.67 9.74 2.73
N ALA A 129 14.70 10.41 2.22
CA ALA A 129 14.60 11.35 1.09
C ALA A 129 14.11 10.70 -0.22
N LYS A 130 14.27 9.38 -0.36
CA LYS A 130 13.81 8.59 -1.52
C LYS A 130 12.49 7.88 -1.25
N THR A 131 11.93 8.02 -0.06
CA THR A 131 10.76 7.26 0.38
C THR A 131 9.46 8.00 0.10
N THR A 132 8.51 7.30 -0.51
CA THR A 132 7.09 7.65 -0.54
C THR A 132 6.34 6.73 0.41
N LEU A 133 5.75 7.28 1.46
CA LEU A 133 4.91 6.54 2.40
C LEU A 133 3.43 6.73 2.04
N ILE A 134 2.72 5.62 1.91
CA ILE A 134 1.28 5.55 1.66
C ILE A 134 0.60 5.04 2.94
N PRO A 135 0.20 5.94 3.86
CA PRO A 135 -0.51 5.57 5.07
C PRO A 135 -2.00 5.30 4.82
N LEU A 136 -2.70 4.86 5.87
CA LEU A 136 -4.16 4.73 5.87
C LEU A 136 -4.87 6.02 5.46
N ASP A 137 -4.35 7.18 5.87
CA ASP A 137 -4.88 8.50 5.51
C ASP A 137 -4.93 8.74 3.99
N VAL A 138 -4.05 8.08 3.22
CA VAL A 138 -4.05 8.15 1.75
C VAL A 138 -4.89 7.02 1.17
N SER A 139 -4.69 5.79 1.65
CA SER A 139 -5.35 4.63 1.07
C SER A 139 -6.85 4.56 1.32
N HIS A 140 -7.34 5.16 2.42
CA HIS A 140 -8.78 5.28 2.69
C HIS A 140 -9.51 6.25 1.73
N GLN A 141 -8.79 6.98 0.88
CA GLN A 141 -9.40 7.76 -0.21
C GLN A 141 -9.74 6.90 -1.43
N VAL A 142 -9.19 5.68 -1.52
CA VAL A 142 -9.33 4.77 -2.66
C VAL A 142 -10.31 3.66 -2.33
N LEU A 143 -11.60 4.00 -2.32
CA LEU A 143 -12.66 3.05 -1.98
C LEU A 143 -13.15 2.31 -3.22
N ALA A 144 -13.26 0.99 -3.10
CA ALA A 144 -13.87 0.14 -4.11
C ALA A 144 -15.40 0.20 -3.99
N ASN A 145 -15.98 1.31 -4.44
CA ASN A 145 -17.43 1.49 -4.40
C ASN A 145 -18.16 0.57 -5.39
N LYS A 146 -19.50 0.58 -5.36
CA LYS A 146 -20.32 -0.28 -6.23
C LYS A 146 -19.99 -0.15 -7.73
N ASP A 147 -19.70 1.06 -8.20
CA ASP A 147 -19.35 1.30 -9.60
C ASP A 147 -17.95 0.78 -9.93
N VAL A 148 -16.99 0.96 -9.02
CA VAL A 148 -15.65 0.38 -9.13
C VAL A 148 -15.72 -1.15 -9.11
N ILE A 149 -16.43 -1.76 -8.17
CA ILE A 149 -16.60 -3.22 -8.10
C ILE A 149 -17.18 -3.74 -9.42
N LYS A 150 -18.21 -3.07 -9.94
CA LYS A 150 -18.82 -3.41 -11.24
C LYS A 150 -17.81 -3.26 -12.39
N LEU A 151 -17.03 -2.19 -12.41
CA LEU A 151 -15.95 -1.98 -13.39
C LEU A 151 -14.91 -3.09 -13.32
N LEU A 152 -14.43 -3.45 -12.13
CA LEU A 152 -13.42 -4.50 -11.97
C LEU A 152 -13.97 -5.87 -12.33
N HIS A 153 -15.24 -6.14 -12.01
CA HIS A 153 -15.86 -7.43 -12.28
C HIS A 153 -16.08 -7.65 -13.78
N TYR A 154 -16.64 -6.67 -14.49
CA TYR A 154 -17.07 -6.82 -15.88
C TYR A 154 -16.13 -6.14 -16.89
N GLY A 155 -15.30 -5.20 -16.45
CA GLY A 155 -14.47 -4.39 -17.33
C GLY A 155 -15.24 -3.31 -18.08
N LYS A 156 -14.52 -2.41 -18.75
CA LYS A 156 -15.12 -1.24 -19.42
C LYS A 156 -15.93 -1.53 -20.69
N LYS A 157 -15.80 -2.74 -21.25
CA LYS A 157 -16.36 -3.12 -22.56
C LYS A 157 -17.62 -3.98 -22.46
N ILE A 158 -17.95 -4.49 -21.28
CA ILE A 158 -19.04 -5.43 -21.09
C ILE A 158 -20.26 -4.68 -20.59
N ASP A 159 -21.40 -4.88 -21.26
CA ASP A 159 -22.70 -4.45 -20.76
C ASP A 159 -23.21 -5.47 -19.73
N PRO A 160 -23.29 -5.10 -18.44
CA PRO A 160 -23.71 -6.00 -17.37
C PRO A 160 -25.22 -6.31 -17.40
N SER A 161 -26.00 -5.67 -18.30
CA SER A 161 -27.40 -6.03 -18.56
C SER A 161 -27.56 -7.18 -19.57
N SER A 162 -26.46 -7.62 -20.20
CA SER A 162 -26.46 -8.77 -21.11
C SER A 162 -26.32 -10.09 -20.34
N ASN A 163 -27.33 -10.96 -20.44
CA ASN A 163 -27.32 -12.30 -19.83
C ASN A 163 -26.25 -13.25 -20.41
N ASP A 164 -25.63 -12.90 -21.54
CA ASP A 164 -24.65 -13.76 -22.22
C ASP A 164 -23.20 -13.48 -21.78
N THR A 165 -22.95 -12.48 -20.94
CA THR A 165 -21.58 -12.07 -20.61
C THR A 165 -21.20 -12.45 -19.19
N LYS A 166 -20.16 -13.28 -19.06
CA LYS A 166 -19.60 -13.68 -17.77
C LYS A 166 -18.24 -13.02 -17.54
N PRO A 167 -17.96 -12.55 -16.31
CA PRO A 167 -16.64 -12.06 -15.92
C PRO A 167 -15.58 -13.16 -16.06
N SER A 168 -14.32 -12.78 -16.29
CA SER A 168 -13.21 -13.74 -16.32
C SER A 168 -12.92 -14.28 -14.92
N VAL A 169 -12.29 -15.46 -14.84
CA VAL A 169 -11.85 -16.05 -13.56
C VAL A 169 -10.98 -15.08 -12.76
N LEU A 170 -10.07 -14.35 -13.43
CA LEU A 170 -9.21 -13.35 -12.81
C LEU A 170 -10.03 -12.22 -12.16
N ARG A 171 -11.03 -11.70 -12.87
CA ARG A 171 -11.87 -10.59 -12.39
C ARG A 171 -12.78 -11.01 -11.24
N THR A 172 -13.40 -12.18 -11.36
CA THR A 172 -14.19 -12.76 -10.27
C THR A 172 -13.35 -12.97 -9.02
N MET A 173 -12.18 -13.61 -9.16
CA MET A 173 -11.23 -13.81 -8.07
C MET A 173 -10.83 -12.48 -7.40
N LEU A 174 -10.51 -11.43 -8.18
CA LEU A 174 -10.12 -10.13 -7.63
C LEU A 174 -11.26 -9.49 -6.83
N VAL A 175 -12.48 -9.49 -7.37
CA VAL A 175 -13.65 -8.90 -6.71
C VAL A 175 -14.02 -9.68 -5.45
N GLU A 176 -13.95 -11.01 -5.50
CA GLU A 176 -14.17 -11.87 -4.34
C GLU A 176 -13.17 -11.58 -3.22
N LEU A 177 -11.87 -11.49 -3.55
CA LEU A 177 -10.85 -11.07 -2.62
C LEU A 177 -11.22 -9.70 -2.04
N LEU A 178 -11.35 -8.67 -2.88
CA LEU A 178 -11.61 -7.29 -2.48
C LEU A 178 -12.83 -7.15 -1.54
N CYS A 179 -13.93 -7.83 -1.86
CA CYS A 179 -15.17 -7.74 -1.10
C CYS A 179 -15.17 -8.56 0.19
N PHE A 180 -14.26 -9.53 0.36
CA PHE A 180 -14.25 -10.43 1.51
C PHE A 180 -14.16 -9.69 2.86
N PHE A 181 -13.46 -8.55 2.92
CA PHE A 181 -13.32 -7.76 4.15
C PHE A 181 -14.21 -6.52 4.23
N ALA A 182 -15.08 -6.28 3.24
CA ALA A 182 -15.89 -5.06 3.17
C ALA A 182 -16.71 -4.82 4.46
N GLU A 183 -17.32 -5.86 5.02
CA GLU A 183 -18.08 -5.75 6.28
C GLU A 183 -17.23 -5.33 7.48
N THR A 184 -15.96 -5.74 7.53
CA THR A 184 -15.06 -5.38 8.63
C THR A 184 -14.69 -3.90 8.52
N TYR A 185 -14.41 -3.42 7.31
CA TYR A 185 -14.09 -2.01 7.08
C TYR A 185 -15.28 -1.08 7.34
N ASP A 186 -16.49 -1.49 6.98
CA ASP A 186 -17.70 -0.75 7.33
C ASP A 186 -17.85 -0.65 8.86
N LYS A 187 -17.73 -1.78 9.59
CA LYS A 187 -17.87 -1.82 11.05
C LYS A 187 -16.80 -1.02 11.80
N VAL A 188 -15.54 -1.04 11.33
CA VAL A 188 -14.40 -0.45 12.07
C VAL A 188 -14.13 1.01 11.67
N PHE A 189 -14.36 1.36 10.40
CA PHE A 189 -14.01 2.68 9.85
C PHE A 189 -15.20 3.45 9.27
N GLY A 190 -16.39 2.86 9.23
CA GLY A 190 -17.57 3.48 8.60
C GLY A 190 -17.45 3.59 7.08
N LEU A 191 -16.58 2.77 6.46
CA LEU A 191 -16.35 2.74 5.01
C LEU A 191 -17.47 2.00 4.27
N SER A 192 -18.70 2.49 4.46
CA SER A 192 -19.92 1.91 3.89
C SER A 192 -19.98 1.97 2.37
N GLU A 193 -19.20 2.86 1.73
CA GLU A 193 -19.13 2.94 0.26
C GLU A 193 -18.41 1.74 -0.36
N GLY A 194 -17.45 1.13 0.35
CA GLY A 194 -16.68 -0.02 -0.10
C GLY A 194 -15.32 -0.15 0.58
N PRO A 195 -14.65 -1.30 0.49
CA PRO A 195 -13.35 -1.52 1.11
C PRO A 195 -12.26 -0.64 0.45
N PRO A 196 -11.29 -0.14 1.23
CA PRO A 196 -10.17 0.61 0.69
C PRO A 196 -9.16 -0.33 0.00
N LEU A 197 -8.49 0.18 -1.03
CA LEU A 197 -7.41 -0.54 -1.70
C LEU A 197 -6.05 0.07 -1.32
N HIS A 198 -5.29 -0.64 -0.48
CA HIS A 198 -4.06 -0.13 0.12
C HIS A 198 -2.83 -0.26 -0.79
N ASP A 199 -2.33 -1.48 -0.95
CA ASP A 199 -1.04 -1.80 -1.58
C ASP A 199 -0.82 -1.29 -2.99
N PRO A 200 -1.80 -1.38 -3.92
CA PRO A 200 -1.57 -0.98 -5.29
C PRO A 200 -1.28 0.52 -5.43
N ILE A 201 -1.59 1.34 -4.42
CA ILE A 201 -1.19 2.76 -4.39
C ILE A 201 0.32 2.89 -4.21
N ALA A 202 0.96 2.03 -3.40
CA ALA A 202 2.41 2.02 -3.27
C ALA A 202 3.09 1.60 -4.59
N VAL A 203 2.47 0.68 -5.34
CA VAL A 203 2.92 0.38 -6.71
C VAL A 203 2.72 1.59 -7.62
N ALA A 204 1.57 2.26 -7.57
CA ALA A 204 1.29 3.44 -8.40
C ALA A 204 2.33 4.57 -8.22
N ALA A 205 2.86 4.76 -7.00
CA ALA A 205 3.88 5.76 -6.72
C ALA A 205 5.17 5.57 -7.54
N MET A 206 5.50 4.33 -7.94
CA MET A 206 6.71 4.06 -8.74
C MET A 206 6.62 4.61 -10.18
N PHE A 207 5.39 4.89 -10.65
CA PHE A 207 5.15 5.38 -12.00
C PHE A 207 5.29 6.89 -12.13
N GLU A 208 5.58 7.62 -11.05
CA GLU A 208 5.82 9.06 -11.10
C GLU A 208 6.92 9.42 -12.12
N GLY A 209 6.64 10.40 -12.98
CA GLY A 209 7.52 10.79 -14.08
C GLY A 209 7.51 9.84 -15.29
N THR A 210 6.57 8.90 -15.37
CA THR A 210 6.35 8.04 -16.54
C THR A 210 5.00 8.33 -17.22
N GLN A 211 4.76 7.76 -18.40
CA GLN A 211 3.46 7.86 -19.09
C GLN A 211 2.30 7.19 -18.35
N TYR A 212 2.58 6.39 -17.31
CA TYR A 212 1.58 5.70 -16.48
C TYR A 212 1.40 6.38 -15.12
N ALA A 213 1.97 7.57 -14.93
CA ALA A 213 1.90 8.29 -13.66
C ALA A 213 0.43 8.55 -13.26
N ILE A 214 0.10 8.14 -12.04
CA ILE A 214 -1.12 8.57 -11.36
C ILE A 214 -0.71 9.76 -10.49
N PRO A 215 -1.31 10.95 -10.67
CA PRO A 215 -1.00 12.10 -9.83
C PRO A 215 -1.16 11.78 -8.34
N LEU A 216 -0.06 11.89 -7.60
CA LEU A 216 0.00 11.87 -6.13
C LEU A 216 0.32 13.27 -5.65
N TYR A 217 -0.63 13.94 -5.03
CA TYR A 217 -0.51 15.33 -4.60
C TYR A 217 0.09 15.38 -3.20
N ASP A 218 1.30 15.93 -3.07
CA ASP A 218 2.04 16.07 -1.80
C ASP A 218 1.95 17.50 -1.25
N HIS A 219 0.75 18.09 -1.35
CA HIS A 219 0.42 19.38 -0.75
C HIS A 219 -1.07 19.41 -0.35
N GLU A 220 -1.41 20.28 0.58
CA GLU A 220 -2.80 20.54 0.93
C GLU A 220 -3.57 21.17 -0.24
N GLU A 221 -4.89 21.00 -0.24
CA GLU A 221 -5.77 21.61 -1.24
C GLU A 221 -5.59 23.13 -1.25
N GLY A 222 -5.45 23.72 -2.43
CA GLY A 222 -5.19 25.16 -2.60
C GLY A 222 -3.73 25.59 -2.47
N GLN A 223 -2.79 24.67 -2.22
CA GLN A 223 -1.34 24.95 -2.18
C GLN A 223 -0.59 24.35 -3.38
N GLN A 224 -1.18 24.42 -4.59
CA GLN A 224 -0.60 23.82 -5.80
C GLN A 224 0.84 24.32 -6.04
N GLY A 225 1.76 23.38 -6.30
CA GLY A 225 3.17 23.66 -6.54
C GLY A 225 4.04 23.67 -5.28
N ARG A 226 3.44 23.57 -4.08
CA ARG A 226 4.19 23.22 -2.86
C ARG A 226 4.56 21.74 -2.89
N ARG A 227 5.74 21.41 -2.36
CA ARG A 227 6.23 20.05 -2.17
C ARG A 227 6.43 19.82 -0.68
N GLU A 228 5.55 19.05 -0.04
CA GLU A 228 5.67 18.71 1.37
C GLU A 228 6.58 17.50 1.56
N ARG A 229 7.51 17.61 2.50
CA ARG A 229 8.35 16.51 2.96
C ARG A 229 8.27 16.43 4.47
N PHE A 230 8.38 15.22 5.00
CA PHE A 230 8.15 14.95 6.40
C PHE A 230 9.35 14.27 7.03
N ASN A 231 9.67 14.68 8.25
CA ASN A 231 10.40 13.83 9.17
C ASN A 231 9.41 12.83 9.76
N VAL A 232 9.65 11.54 9.54
CA VAL A 232 8.77 10.48 10.03
C VAL A 232 9.45 9.77 11.19
N LYS A 233 8.76 9.67 12.32
CA LYS A 233 9.20 8.90 13.49
C LYS A 233 8.22 7.76 13.76
N VAL A 234 8.73 6.58 14.07
CA VAL A 234 7.92 5.46 14.57
C VAL A 234 8.13 5.34 16.08
N ILE A 235 7.05 5.19 16.83
CA ILE A 235 7.12 4.87 18.26
C ILE A 235 7.44 3.39 18.41
N THR A 236 8.56 3.06 19.06
CA THR A 236 9.01 1.67 19.27
C THR A 236 8.84 1.24 20.72
N GLU A 237 8.52 2.16 21.62
CA GLU A 237 8.38 1.87 23.05
C GLU A 237 7.03 1.24 23.40
N GLY A 238 7.09 0.04 23.98
CA GLY A 238 5.94 -0.72 24.46
C GLY A 238 5.85 -2.08 23.80
N THR A 239 5.05 -2.97 24.37
CA THR A 239 4.79 -4.28 23.78
C THR A 239 3.62 -4.22 22.81
N HIS A 240 3.60 -5.16 21.86
CA HIS A 240 2.47 -5.32 20.94
C HIS A 240 1.13 -5.56 21.67
N ALA A 241 1.15 -6.31 22.78
CA ALA A 241 -0.03 -6.57 23.60
C ALA A 241 -0.56 -5.29 24.26
N GLU A 242 0.31 -4.44 24.81
CA GLU A 242 -0.08 -3.15 25.36
C GLU A 242 -0.63 -2.20 24.29
N ALA A 243 -0.04 -2.22 23.10
CA ALA A 243 -0.49 -1.40 21.98
C ALA A 243 -1.88 -1.83 21.50
N LEU A 244 -2.16 -3.13 21.42
CA LEU A 244 -3.50 -3.67 21.11
C LEU A 244 -4.57 -3.20 22.11
N GLU A 245 -4.21 -3.13 23.38
CA GLU A 245 -5.07 -2.61 24.45
C GLU A 245 -5.14 -1.08 24.49
N GLY A 246 -4.39 -0.38 23.64
CA GLY A 246 -4.32 1.09 23.61
C GLY A 246 -3.56 1.72 24.79
N LYS A 247 -2.78 0.92 25.54
CA LYS A 247 -1.97 1.39 26.68
C LYS A 247 -0.67 2.08 26.24
N THR A 248 -0.16 1.71 25.06
CA THR A 248 1.00 2.32 24.42
C THR A 248 0.67 2.68 22.98
N GLU A 249 1.53 3.52 22.38
CA GLU A 249 1.40 3.92 20.98
C GLU A 249 2.42 3.21 20.08
N THR A 250 2.92 2.04 20.49
CA THR A 250 3.87 1.24 19.70
C THR A 250 3.39 1.06 18.26
N GLY A 251 4.25 1.34 17.30
CA GLY A 251 3.96 1.32 15.86
C GLY A 251 3.31 2.60 15.31
N ARG A 252 2.99 3.60 16.15
CA ARG A 252 2.46 4.88 15.68
C ARG A 252 3.48 5.61 14.81
N THR A 253 3.05 6.02 13.62
CA THR A 253 3.82 6.86 12.69
C THR A 253 3.50 8.33 12.90
N ILE A 254 4.49 9.11 13.31
CA ILE A 254 4.39 10.55 13.52
C ILE A 254 5.07 11.26 12.34
N ALA A 255 4.30 12.02 11.56
CA ALA A 255 4.82 12.84 10.48
C ALA A 255 4.92 14.30 10.91
N THR A 256 6.13 14.87 10.87
CA THR A 256 6.37 16.29 11.13
C THR A 256 6.74 16.99 9.82
N LEU A 257 5.96 17.98 9.40
CA LEU A 257 6.21 18.73 8.18
C LEU A 257 7.57 19.45 8.27
N LEU A 258 8.42 19.23 7.29
CA LEU A 258 9.71 19.89 7.17
C LEU A 258 9.57 21.29 6.56
N PRO A 259 10.49 22.21 6.88
CA PRO A 259 10.57 23.50 6.21
C PRO A 259 10.68 23.35 4.67
N PRO A 260 10.10 24.28 3.89
CA PRO A 260 10.20 24.25 2.43
C PRO A 260 11.65 24.13 1.94
N GLY A 261 11.88 23.21 0.99
CA GLY A 261 13.20 22.95 0.40
C GLY A 261 14.04 21.90 1.13
N GLN A 262 13.61 21.40 2.29
CA GLN A 262 14.25 20.25 2.92
C GLN A 262 13.74 18.93 2.33
N GLU A 263 14.65 17.96 2.25
CA GLU A 263 14.35 16.60 1.83
C GLU A 263 13.94 15.73 3.02
N GLY A 264 13.07 14.76 2.75
CA GLY A 264 12.53 13.83 3.74
C GLY A 264 11.55 12.88 3.07
N VAL A 265 10.66 12.27 3.85
CA VAL A 265 9.67 11.34 3.31
C VAL A 265 8.59 12.11 2.56
N LYS A 266 8.24 11.66 1.36
CA LYS A 266 7.03 12.10 0.65
C LYS A 266 5.83 11.35 1.24
N ILE A 267 4.83 12.10 1.71
CA ILE A 267 3.53 11.53 2.09
C ILE A 267 2.47 12.29 1.27
N PRO A 268 1.83 11.66 0.28
CA PRO A 268 0.75 12.31 -0.46
C PRO A 268 -0.37 12.73 0.49
N ARG A 269 -1.01 13.88 0.23
CA ARG A 269 -2.25 14.29 0.87
C ARG A 269 -3.47 13.71 0.16
N SER A 270 -3.35 13.51 -1.16
CA SER A 270 -4.40 12.91 -1.99
C SER A 270 -3.82 12.32 -3.28
N LEU A 271 -4.67 11.69 -4.07
CA LEU A 271 -4.36 11.16 -5.38
C LEU A 271 -5.53 11.29 -6.34
N ASP A 272 -5.24 11.22 -7.64
CA ASP A 272 -6.28 11.14 -8.67
C ASP A 272 -6.91 9.73 -8.68
N VAL A 273 -7.95 9.56 -7.85
CA VAL A 273 -8.67 8.30 -7.68
C VAL A 273 -9.30 7.78 -8.99
N PRO A 274 -9.93 8.61 -9.84
CA PRO A 274 -10.42 8.15 -11.15
C PRO A 274 -9.31 7.58 -12.04
N SER A 275 -8.15 8.26 -12.12
CA SER A 275 -7.00 7.80 -12.90
C SER A 275 -6.40 6.52 -12.33
N PHE A 276 -6.36 6.41 -10.99
CA PHE A 276 -5.94 5.18 -10.32
C PHE A 276 -6.78 3.98 -10.75
N TRP A 277 -8.11 4.07 -10.64
CA TRP A 277 -9.00 2.97 -11.03
C TRP A 277 -8.94 2.65 -12.52
N LYS A 278 -8.75 3.67 -13.37
CA LYS A 278 -8.51 3.47 -14.80
C LYS A 278 -7.26 2.64 -15.06
N VAL A 279 -6.15 2.92 -14.36
CA VAL A 279 -4.91 2.14 -14.49
C VAL A 279 -5.09 0.71 -14.00
N ILE A 280 -5.80 0.48 -12.89
CA ILE A 280 -6.13 -0.87 -12.43
C ILE A 280 -6.92 -1.63 -13.49
N GLU A 281 -7.94 -1.02 -14.08
CA GLU A 281 -8.74 -1.64 -15.15
C GLU A 281 -7.90 -1.95 -16.40
N ASP A 282 -7.03 -1.02 -16.83
CA ASP A 282 -6.13 -1.24 -17.97
C ASP A 282 -5.14 -2.39 -17.70
N CYS A 283 -4.73 -2.60 -16.45
CA CYS A 283 -3.93 -3.76 -16.04
C CYS A 283 -4.74 -5.07 -16.14
N LEU A 284 -6.00 -5.07 -15.72
CA LEU A 284 -6.87 -6.25 -15.82
C LEU A 284 -7.17 -6.63 -17.26
N GLU A 285 -7.46 -5.66 -18.13
CA GLU A 285 -7.65 -5.95 -19.56
C GLU A 285 -6.42 -6.61 -20.20
N LYS A 286 -5.21 -6.14 -19.86
CA LYS A 286 -3.97 -6.75 -20.35
C LYS A 286 -3.80 -8.18 -19.81
N ALA A 287 -4.07 -8.39 -18.53
CA ALA A 287 -3.96 -9.70 -17.91
C ALA A 287 -5.00 -10.70 -18.48
N ASP A 288 -6.24 -10.27 -18.70
CA ASP A 288 -7.26 -11.07 -19.38
C ASP A 288 -6.83 -11.48 -20.79
N ALA A 289 -6.27 -10.53 -21.56
CA ALA A 289 -5.78 -10.81 -22.91
C ALA A 289 -4.66 -11.85 -22.92
N VAL A 290 -3.73 -11.79 -21.96
CA VAL A 290 -2.66 -12.79 -21.79
C VAL A 290 -3.24 -14.15 -21.40
N ASN A 291 -4.16 -14.20 -20.44
CA ASN A 291 -4.79 -15.45 -20.00
C ASN A 291 -5.59 -16.12 -21.12
N ALA A 292 -6.33 -15.34 -21.92
CA ALA A 292 -7.05 -15.86 -23.08
C ALA A 292 -6.10 -16.38 -24.18
N GLY A 293 -4.90 -15.81 -24.29
CA GLY A 293 -3.85 -16.27 -25.19
C GLY A 293 -3.17 -17.57 -24.72
N ALA A 294 -3.03 -17.77 -23.40
CA ALA A 294 -2.41 -18.96 -22.81
C ALA A 294 -3.32 -20.21 -22.80
N GLN A 295 -4.63 -20.03 -23.02
CA GLN A 295 -5.61 -21.12 -23.13
C GLN A 295 -5.76 -21.68 -24.57
N LYS A 296 -5.02 -21.14 -25.54
CA LYS A 296 -4.96 -21.62 -26.93
C LYS A 296 -3.70 -22.44 -27.16
#